data_AF-A0A919MP79-F1
#
_entry.id   AF-A0A919MP79-F1
#
_cell.length_a   1.000
_cell.length_b   1.000
_cell.length_c   1.000
_cell.angle_alpha   90.00
_cell.angle_beta   90.00
_cell.angle_gamma   90.00
#
_symmetry.space_group_name_H-M   'P 1'
#
loop_
_entity.id
_entity.type
_entity.pdbx_description
1 polymer ?
#
loop_
_entity_poly.entity_id
_entity_poly.type
_entity_poly.pdbx_seq_one_letter_code
_entity_poly.pdbx_strand_id
1 'polypeptide(L)'
;MNDGSVLPEDVLRDAPSYTPRAHELADLELLLSGAYAPLTGFLGRADLTALRRRGRLADGTPWPVGVTCEVPAEIGAALDLDDPLRRTVVLTDPEGAPVAAVEVHDAWPTSERMYAIGGTVRRMGDGGHGPFQRLRRTPEEVKALLPPGRVLGVIADRPLHRPQLAQIAHAARTLAAHLLIIIPVTGPGPDGLPPEALVRAVFAARDRMPPATIVAVPLMPRSDEMRDALLRARVATAYGVTHVLSTGDMLSGAGLRVLVPRELAYDNRDGQWRWRDDIPPRNRRLAMTSAEVEDLLDRGFPLPEWHTPPAVAKELSRVRPPRRHRGLVVFFTGFSGSGKSTIARGLADSLRESGERTITFLDGDVVRRELSAGLGFSRADRDRNVRRIGWVAAEVARHRGMSIACPIAPYADARAAVRAMATEAGAGFVLVHVATPLEVCERRDRKGLYARARAGQLRGMTGVDDPYEEPTDAELTLDTTDLTVTEAIDVVLAYLVETGWVEPNMK
;
A
#
# COMPACT_ATOMS: atom_id res chain seq x y z
N MET A 1 24.63 -28.10 -7.61
CA MET A 1 25.47 -28.91 -6.71
C MET A 1 25.59 -28.13 -5.43
N ASN A 2 25.10 -28.72 -4.34
CA ASN A 2 24.91 -28.12 -3.03
C ASN A 2 26.19 -28.34 -2.22
N ASP A 3 27.11 -27.36 -2.14
CA ASP A 3 28.25 -27.44 -1.22
C ASP A 3 27.83 -26.97 0.18
N GLY A 4 27.10 -27.86 0.84
CA GLY A 4 26.64 -27.70 2.20
C GLY A 4 27.79 -27.55 3.20
N SER A 5 28.11 -26.31 3.57
CA SER A 5 28.35 -26.00 4.97
C SER A 5 27.02 -25.56 5.58
N VAL A 6 26.30 -26.50 6.19
CA VAL A 6 25.24 -26.17 7.13
C VAL A 6 25.92 -25.30 8.20
N LEU A 7 25.45 -24.06 8.39
CA LEU A 7 25.93 -23.27 9.52
C LEU A 7 25.68 -24.10 10.78
N PRO A 8 26.70 -24.34 11.63
CA PRO A 8 26.54 -25.17 12.83
C PRO A 8 25.28 -24.75 13.61
N GLU A 9 24.48 -25.70 14.11
CA GLU A 9 23.21 -25.39 14.80
C GLU A 9 23.38 -24.43 15.98
N ASP A 10 24.55 -24.47 16.63
CA ASP A 10 25.00 -23.56 17.67
C ASP A 10 25.18 -22.11 17.18
N VAL A 11 25.65 -21.89 15.96
CA VAL A 11 25.72 -20.54 15.34
C VAL A 11 24.32 -19.95 15.17
N LEU A 12 23.36 -20.78 14.75
CA LEU A 12 22.01 -20.31 14.45
C LEU A 12 21.16 -20.10 15.70
N ARG A 13 21.42 -20.86 16.78
CA ARG A 13 20.69 -20.73 18.04
C ARG A 13 20.96 -19.42 18.76
N ASP A 14 22.22 -18.97 18.75
CA ASP A 14 22.67 -17.83 19.55
C ASP A 14 22.78 -16.54 18.72
N ALA A 15 22.50 -16.60 17.41
CA ALA A 15 22.48 -15.45 16.52
C ALA A 15 21.26 -14.53 16.78
N PRO A 16 21.43 -13.19 16.72
CA PRO A 16 20.32 -12.25 16.81
C PRO A 16 19.35 -12.43 15.64
N SER A 17 18.05 -12.35 15.92
CA SER A 17 16.99 -12.42 14.92
C SER A 17 16.34 -11.06 14.65
N TYR A 18 16.00 -10.78 13.40
CA TYR A 18 15.31 -9.55 13.01
C TYR A 18 14.36 -9.79 11.84
N THR A 19 13.16 -9.21 11.92
CA THR A 19 12.23 -9.14 10.78
C THR A 19 12.56 -7.90 9.95
N PRO A 20 13.04 -8.04 8.69
CA PRO A 20 13.34 -6.91 7.83
C PRO A 20 12.08 -6.11 7.44
N ARG A 21 12.28 -4.91 6.91
CA ARG A 21 11.17 -4.12 6.34
C ARG A 21 10.63 -4.82 5.10
N ALA A 22 9.38 -4.51 4.73
CA ALA A 22 8.69 -5.19 3.62
C ALA A 22 9.48 -5.23 2.29
N HIS A 23 10.19 -4.15 1.95
CA HIS A 23 11.03 -4.12 0.74
C HIS A 23 12.31 -4.96 0.87
N GLU A 24 12.88 -5.05 2.07
CA GLU A 24 14.07 -5.86 2.36
C GLU A 24 13.71 -7.36 2.36
N LEU A 25 12.52 -7.71 2.86
CA LEU A 25 11.95 -9.05 2.75
C LEU A 25 11.73 -9.45 1.29
N ALA A 26 11.23 -8.52 0.46
CA ALA A 26 11.07 -8.75 -0.97
C ALA A 26 12.42 -8.95 -1.68
N ASP A 27 13.42 -8.14 -1.35
CA ASP A 27 14.79 -8.30 -1.83
C ASP A 27 15.41 -9.63 -1.38
N LEU A 28 15.16 -10.05 -0.13
CA LEU A 28 15.57 -11.34 0.40
C LEU A 28 14.95 -12.49 -0.41
N GLU A 29 13.65 -12.44 -0.70
CA GLU A 29 12.97 -13.48 -1.49
C GLU A 29 13.57 -13.56 -2.92
N LEU A 30 13.93 -12.43 -3.54
CA LEU A 30 14.57 -12.38 -4.86
C LEU A 30 16.02 -12.87 -4.86
N LEU A 31 16.77 -12.65 -3.78
CA LEU A 31 18.09 -13.27 -3.56
C LEU A 31 17.93 -14.80 -3.45
N LEU A 32 17.05 -15.25 -2.56
CA LEU A 32 16.83 -16.67 -2.26
C LEU A 32 16.22 -17.45 -3.43
N SER A 33 15.49 -16.79 -4.33
CA SER A 33 14.96 -17.42 -5.54
C SER A 33 15.99 -17.44 -6.69
N GLY A 34 17.13 -16.75 -6.56
CA GLY A 34 18.10 -16.55 -7.64
C GLY A 34 17.66 -15.54 -8.70
N ALA A 35 16.58 -14.78 -8.47
CA ALA A 35 16.16 -13.70 -9.37
C ALA A 35 17.19 -12.56 -9.42
N TYR A 36 17.98 -12.42 -8.35
CA TYR A 36 19.09 -11.46 -8.26
C TYR A 36 20.46 -12.02 -8.63
N ALA A 37 20.54 -13.23 -9.20
CA ALA A 37 21.81 -13.77 -9.67
C ALA A 37 22.56 -12.73 -10.55
N PRO A 38 23.89 -12.55 -10.39
CA PRO A 38 24.79 -13.37 -9.58
C PRO A 38 24.89 -12.97 -8.10
N LEU A 39 24.09 -12.03 -7.60
CA LEU A 39 24.13 -11.71 -6.17
C LEU A 39 23.77 -12.93 -5.32
N THR A 40 24.57 -13.14 -4.28
CA THR A 40 24.39 -14.19 -3.27
C THR A 40 24.04 -13.61 -1.90
N GLY A 41 23.88 -12.30 -1.79
CA GLY A 41 23.53 -11.64 -0.53
C GLY A 41 23.41 -10.12 -0.64
N PHE A 42 23.33 -9.46 0.52
CA PHE A 42 23.22 -8.01 0.62
C PHE A 42 24.57 -7.33 0.38
N LEU A 43 24.56 -6.20 -0.31
CA LEU A 43 25.77 -5.48 -0.73
C LEU A 43 26.41 -4.70 0.42
N GLY A 44 27.74 -4.81 0.57
CA GLY A 44 28.54 -4.02 1.50
C GLY A 44 28.91 -2.62 0.96
N ARG A 45 29.60 -1.80 1.76
CA ARG A 45 30.00 -0.43 1.40
C ARG A 45 30.88 -0.36 0.16
N ALA A 46 31.77 -1.33 -0.02
CA ALA A 46 32.67 -1.38 -1.18
C ALA A 46 31.87 -1.50 -2.48
N ASP A 47 30.89 -2.41 -2.51
CA ASP A 47 29.99 -2.61 -3.66
C ASP A 47 29.11 -1.40 -3.90
N LEU A 48 28.51 -0.84 -2.85
CA LEU A 48 27.67 0.35 -2.97
C LEU A 48 28.46 1.56 -3.48
N THR A 49 29.71 1.72 -3.06
CA THR A 49 30.60 2.79 -3.53
C THR A 49 31.00 2.56 -4.99
N ALA A 50 31.37 1.34 -5.37
CA ALA A 50 31.69 0.99 -6.74
C ALA A 50 30.49 1.19 -7.67
N LEU A 51 29.30 0.80 -7.22
CA LEU A 51 28.05 0.91 -7.95
C LEU A 51 27.71 2.37 -8.25
N ARG A 52 27.80 3.25 -7.24
CA ARG A 52 27.58 4.69 -7.41
C ARG A 52 28.57 5.34 -8.37
N ARG A 53 29.83 4.88 -8.40
CA ARG A 53 30.89 5.48 -9.22
C ARG A 53 30.94 4.93 -10.64
N ARG A 54 30.65 3.65 -10.84
CA ARG A 54 30.94 2.91 -12.09
C ARG A 54 29.76 2.11 -12.63
N GLY A 55 28.64 2.01 -11.90
CA GLY A 55 27.51 1.16 -12.28
C GLY A 55 27.83 -0.35 -12.22
N ARG A 56 28.80 -0.74 -11.38
CA ARG A 56 29.29 -2.12 -11.22
C ARG A 56 29.65 -2.39 -9.76
N LEU A 57 29.58 -3.66 -9.35
CA LEU A 57 30.05 -4.09 -8.03
C LEU A 57 31.57 -3.94 -7.91
N ALA A 58 32.12 -4.12 -6.71
CA ALA A 58 33.55 -3.94 -6.44
C ALA A 58 34.43 -4.92 -7.22
N ASP A 59 33.93 -6.12 -7.49
CA ASP A 59 34.56 -7.18 -8.30
C ASP A 59 34.45 -6.94 -9.83
N GLY A 60 33.74 -5.89 -10.26
CA GLY A 60 33.51 -5.56 -11.67
C GLY A 60 32.22 -6.15 -12.26
N THR A 61 31.48 -6.95 -11.50
CA THR A 61 30.20 -7.54 -11.92
C THR A 61 29.19 -6.43 -12.29
N PRO A 62 28.55 -6.49 -13.48
CA PRO A 62 27.48 -5.57 -13.83
C PRO A 62 26.27 -5.77 -12.93
N TRP A 63 25.88 -4.73 -12.20
CA TRP A 63 24.72 -4.72 -11.33
C TRP A 63 24.12 -3.31 -11.29
N PRO A 64 22.79 -3.13 -11.33
CA PRO A 64 22.21 -1.81 -11.53
C PRO A 64 21.80 -1.06 -10.25
N VAL A 65 21.51 -1.76 -9.14
CA VAL A 65 20.80 -1.16 -7.99
C VAL A 65 21.35 -1.62 -6.64
N GLY A 66 21.46 -0.73 -5.65
CA GLY A 66 21.87 -1.16 -4.31
C GLY A 66 20.83 -2.09 -3.68
N VAL A 67 21.24 -3.28 -3.24
CA VAL A 67 20.42 -4.23 -2.48
C VAL A 67 21.03 -4.35 -1.09
N THR A 68 20.36 -3.81 -0.08
CA THR A 68 20.89 -3.69 1.29
C THR A 68 19.84 -4.12 2.30
N CYS A 69 20.29 -4.57 3.48
CA CYS A 69 19.42 -4.82 4.62
C CYS A 69 19.91 -3.94 5.78
N GLU A 70 19.00 -3.29 6.49
CA GLU A 70 19.31 -2.65 7.78
C GLU A 70 18.75 -3.46 8.94
N VAL A 71 19.42 -3.35 10.08
CA VAL A 71 19.06 -3.95 11.37
C VAL A 71 19.12 -2.86 12.45
N PRO A 72 18.43 -3.04 13.59
CA PRO A 72 18.57 -2.17 14.75
C PRO A 72 20.03 -1.98 15.17
N ALA A 73 20.36 -0.79 15.65
CA ALA A 73 21.72 -0.45 16.06
C ALA A 73 22.28 -1.40 17.14
N GLU A 74 21.41 -1.93 18.00
CA GLU A 74 21.79 -2.90 19.03
C GLU A 74 22.31 -4.21 18.42
N ILE A 75 21.71 -4.66 17.32
CA ILE A 75 22.17 -5.84 16.57
C ILE A 75 23.47 -5.51 15.85
N GLY A 76 23.48 -4.42 15.07
CA GLY A 76 24.63 -4.07 14.23
C GLY A 76 25.90 -3.77 15.02
N ALA A 77 25.79 -3.13 16.19
CA ALA A 77 26.94 -2.82 17.05
C ALA A 77 27.46 -4.02 17.85
N ALA A 78 26.66 -5.09 17.99
CA ALA A 78 27.05 -6.31 18.71
C ALA A 78 27.77 -7.33 17.81
N LEU A 79 27.80 -7.11 16.50
CA LEU A 79 28.47 -8.00 15.54
C LEU A 79 30.00 -7.95 15.70
N ASP A 80 30.62 -9.11 15.77
CA ASP A 80 32.07 -9.29 15.66
C ASP A 80 32.38 -9.95 14.30
N LEU A 81 32.86 -9.16 13.34
CA LEU A 81 33.06 -9.60 11.96
C LEU A 81 34.23 -10.60 11.81
N ASP A 82 35.12 -10.65 12.80
CA ASP A 82 36.26 -11.57 12.85
C ASP A 82 35.88 -12.95 13.45
N ASP A 83 34.76 -13.04 14.17
CA ASP A 83 34.22 -14.27 14.76
C ASP A 83 33.03 -14.82 13.94
N PRO A 84 33.19 -15.96 13.23
CA PRO A 84 32.11 -16.60 12.47
C PRO A 84 30.84 -16.89 13.29
N LEU A 85 30.96 -17.15 14.60
CA LEU A 85 29.82 -17.41 15.48
C LEU A 85 29.04 -16.13 15.83
N ARG A 86 29.66 -14.96 15.69
CA ARG A 86 29.11 -13.64 16.11
C ARG A 86 28.88 -12.66 14.97
N ARG A 87 29.13 -13.08 13.73
CA ARG A 87 28.82 -12.30 12.51
C ARG A 87 27.57 -12.76 11.78
N THR A 88 26.76 -13.62 12.37
CA THR A 88 25.54 -14.14 11.74
C THR A 88 24.31 -13.41 12.26
N VAL A 89 23.40 -13.02 11.37
CA VAL A 89 22.08 -12.49 11.71
C VAL A 89 21.00 -13.36 11.08
N VAL A 90 20.01 -13.79 11.87
CA VAL A 90 18.86 -14.54 11.36
C VAL A 90 17.77 -13.56 10.94
N LEU A 91 17.31 -13.67 9.69
CA LEU A 91 16.18 -12.91 9.17
C LEU A 91 14.91 -13.74 9.29
N THR A 92 13.88 -13.14 9.87
CA THR A 92 12.58 -13.77 10.11
C THR A 92 11.49 -13.16 9.23
N ASP A 93 10.39 -13.89 9.06
CA ASP A 93 9.14 -13.37 8.52
C ASP A 93 8.44 -12.41 9.54
N PRO A 94 7.29 -11.81 9.20
CA PRO A 94 6.49 -11.03 10.15
C PRO A 94 5.95 -11.80 11.35
N GLU A 95 5.84 -13.13 11.26
CA GLU A 95 5.37 -14.03 12.31
C GLU A 95 6.49 -14.51 13.26
N GLY A 96 7.75 -14.21 12.97
CA GLY A 96 8.94 -14.61 13.71
C GLY A 96 9.58 -15.93 13.26
N ALA A 97 9.12 -16.57 12.18
CA ALA A 97 9.71 -17.79 11.65
C ALA A 97 11.02 -17.49 10.89
N PRO A 98 12.11 -18.26 11.11
CA PRO A 98 13.37 -18.07 10.40
C PRO A 98 13.25 -18.33 8.89
N VAL A 99 13.70 -17.36 8.09
CA VAL A 99 13.68 -17.41 6.61
C VAL A 99 15.09 -17.65 6.07
N ALA A 100 16.07 -16.89 6.55
CA ALA A 100 17.45 -16.93 6.08
C ALA A 100 18.44 -16.50 7.16
N ALA A 101 19.70 -16.91 7.01
CA ALA A 101 20.83 -16.38 7.78
C ALA A 101 21.69 -15.50 6.87
N VAL A 102 22.11 -14.33 7.38
CA VAL A 102 23.10 -13.46 6.76
C VAL A 102 24.42 -13.66 7.48
N GLU A 103 25.43 -14.17 6.77
CA GLU A 103 26.81 -14.13 7.21
C GLU A 103 27.39 -12.76 6.86
N VAL A 104 27.49 -11.88 7.87
CA VAL A 104 27.83 -10.46 7.71
C VAL A 104 29.34 -10.29 7.53
N HIS A 105 29.71 -9.60 6.44
CA HIS A 105 31.10 -9.27 6.10
C HIS A 105 31.39 -7.78 6.21
N ASP A 106 30.36 -6.94 6.22
CA ASP A 106 30.46 -5.49 6.42
C ASP A 106 29.23 -4.98 7.17
N ALA A 107 29.43 -4.09 8.14
CA ALA A 107 28.37 -3.46 8.91
C ALA A 107 28.72 -1.99 9.17
N TRP A 108 27.75 -1.08 9.02
CA TRP A 108 27.97 0.34 9.25
C TRP A 108 26.70 1.07 9.70
N PRO A 109 26.82 2.12 10.53
CA PRO A 109 25.67 2.91 10.95
C PRO A 109 25.09 3.69 9.76
N THR A 110 23.76 3.68 9.62
CA THR A 110 23.02 4.51 8.64
C THR A 110 22.18 5.59 9.31
N SER A 111 21.82 5.41 10.58
CA SER A 111 21.21 6.41 11.46
C SER A 111 21.58 6.12 12.92
N GLU A 112 21.11 6.95 13.86
CA GLU A 112 21.26 6.68 15.29
C GLU A 112 20.62 5.35 15.75
N ARG A 113 19.66 4.81 14.97
CA ARG A 113 18.87 3.62 15.34
C ARG A 113 19.08 2.42 14.44
N MET A 114 19.78 2.58 13.30
CA MET A 114 19.88 1.56 12.27
C MET A 114 21.31 1.39 11.77
N TYR A 115 21.67 0.14 11.49
CA TYR A 115 22.91 -0.27 10.84
C TYR A 115 22.56 -0.98 9.54
N ALA A 116 23.27 -0.69 8.47
CA ALA A 116 23.23 -1.53 7.28
C ALA A 116 24.23 -2.68 7.42
N ILE A 117 23.85 -3.85 6.91
CA ILE A 117 24.66 -5.06 6.85
C ILE A 117 24.82 -5.53 5.40
N GLY A 118 26.05 -5.89 5.04
CA GLY A 118 26.41 -6.55 3.79
C GLY A 118 26.99 -7.92 4.09
N GLY A 119 26.53 -8.94 3.38
CA GLY A 119 26.83 -10.32 3.76
C GLY A 119 26.17 -11.35 2.85
N THR A 120 26.69 -12.57 2.90
CA THR A 120 26.17 -13.70 2.12
C THR A 120 24.88 -14.21 2.76
N VAL A 121 23.84 -14.43 1.96
CA VAL A 121 22.55 -14.92 2.42
C VAL A 121 22.46 -16.42 2.20
N ARG A 122 22.07 -17.16 3.25
CA ARG A 122 21.82 -18.59 3.20
C ARG A 122 20.37 -18.87 3.56
N ARG A 123 19.69 -19.69 2.77
CA ARG A 123 18.32 -20.13 3.02
C ARG A 123 18.27 -20.99 4.29
N MET A 124 17.31 -20.72 5.18
CA MET A 124 17.01 -21.57 6.34
C MET A 124 15.63 -22.21 6.25
N GLY A 125 14.63 -21.47 5.78
CA GLY A 125 13.25 -21.93 5.62
C GLY A 125 12.78 -21.94 4.16
N ASP A 126 11.58 -22.46 3.94
CA ASP A 126 10.87 -22.32 2.67
C ASP A 126 10.55 -20.84 2.38
N GLY A 127 10.37 -20.02 3.42
CA GLY A 127 10.25 -18.56 3.33
C GLY A 127 8.99 -18.11 2.59
N GLY A 128 8.09 -19.03 2.25
CA GLY A 128 6.91 -18.73 1.45
C GLY A 128 5.72 -18.34 2.32
N HIS A 129 5.41 -17.05 2.33
CA HIS A 129 4.34 -16.48 3.17
C HIS A 129 3.33 -15.74 2.30
N GLY A 130 2.04 -15.84 2.68
CA GLY A 130 0.95 -15.10 2.06
C GLY A 130 0.31 -15.78 0.83
N PRO A 131 -0.66 -15.08 0.19
CA PRO A 131 -1.49 -15.66 -0.84
C PRO A 131 -0.74 -15.89 -2.16
N PHE A 132 -1.26 -16.83 -2.95
CA PHE A 132 -0.75 -17.19 -4.29
C PHE A 132 0.71 -17.69 -4.32
N GLN A 133 1.22 -18.28 -3.23
CA GLN A 133 2.55 -18.91 -3.17
C GLN A 133 2.81 -19.85 -4.35
N ARG A 134 1.81 -20.62 -4.80
CA ARG A 134 1.89 -21.50 -5.99
C ARG A 134 2.28 -20.80 -7.30
N LEU A 135 2.18 -19.47 -7.36
CA LEU A 135 2.56 -18.63 -8.50
C LEU A 135 3.97 -18.03 -8.35
N ARG A 136 4.55 -18.04 -7.14
CA ARG A 136 5.90 -17.51 -6.84
C ARG A 136 6.99 -18.53 -7.18
N ARG A 137 7.05 -18.91 -8.45
CA ARG A 137 8.03 -19.87 -8.97
C ARG A 137 9.40 -19.22 -9.12
N THR A 138 10.46 -19.98 -8.95
CA THR A 138 11.83 -19.48 -9.15
C THR A 138 12.10 -19.23 -10.65
N PRO A 139 13.10 -18.40 -11.01
CA PRO A 139 13.46 -18.18 -12.40
C PRO A 139 13.90 -19.48 -13.12
N GLU A 140 14.50 -20.43 -12.40
CA GLU A 140 14.86 -21.75 -12.93
C GLU A 140 13.61 -22.57 -13.30
N GLU A 141 12.67 -22.68 -12.37
CA GLU A 141 11.39 -23.38 -12.59
C GLU A 141 10.61 -22.76 -13.75
N VAL A 142 10.60 -21.43 -13.86
CA VAL A 142 9.89 -20.74 -14.93
C VAL A 142 10.57 -21.00 -16.27
N LYS A 143 11.90 -20.90 -16.36
CA LYS A 143 12.63 -21.20 -17.59
C LYS A 143 12.39 -22.63 -18.09
N ALA A 144 12.26 -23.60 -17.18
CA ALA A 144 11.94 -24.98 -17.54
C ALA A 144 10.55 -25.15 -18.18
N LEU A 145 9.62 -24.21 -17.97
CA LEU A 145 8.27 -24.22 -18.56
C LEU A 145 8.20 -23.44 -19.87
N LEU A 146 9.19 -22.61 -20.19
CA LEU A 146 9.17 -21.76 -21.37
C LEU A 146 9.53 -22.58 -22.62
N PRO A 147 8.75 -22.46 -23.71
CA PRO A 147 9.14 -23.08 -24.97
C PRO A 147 10.41 -22.42 -25.53
N PRO A 148 11.18 -23.12 -26.38
CA PRO A 148 12.33 -22.53 -27.03
C PRO A 148 11.90 -21.36 -27.92
N GLY A 149 12.68 -20.28 -27.91
CA GLY A 149 12.45 -19.12 -28.78
C GLY A 149 12.38 -17.80 -28.01
N ARG A 150 11.65 -16.84 -28.58
CA ARG A 150 11.49 -15.51 -27.97
C ARG A 150 10.43 -15.55 -26.89
N VAL A 151 10.71 -14.86 -25.79
CA VAL A 151 9.78 -14.65 -24.68
C VAL A 151 9.48 -13.17 -24.57
N LEU A 152 8.21 -12.81 -24.73
CA LEU A 152 7.68 -11.47 -24.50
C LEU A 152 7.26 -11.36 -23.02
N GLY A 153 7.98 -10.56 -22.26
CA GLY A 153 7.66 -10.23 -20.87
C GLY A 153 6.72 -9.04 -20.78
N VAL A 154 5.70 -9.15 -19.94
CA VAL A 154 4.83 -8.04 -19.52
C VAL A 154 4.85 -7.99 -18.00
N ILE A 155 5.23 -6.85 -17.45
CA ILE A 155 5.13 -6.59 -16.00
C ILE A 155 3.76 -5.97 -15.76
N ALA A 156 2.84 -6.77 -15.24
CA ALA A 156 1.47 -6.37 -14.97
C ALA A 156 1.37 -5.80 -13.55
N ASP A 157 1.74 -4.52 -13.39
CA ASP A 157 1.60 -3.77 -12.13
C ASP A 157 0.20 -3.14 -11.95
N ARG A 158 -0.68 -3.31 -12.95
CA ARG A 158 -2.07 -2.83 -13.02
C ARG A 158 -2.96 -3.83 -13.77
N PRO A 159 -4.29 -3.75 -13.60
CA PRO A 159 -5.24 -4.56 -14.36
C PRO A 159 -5.07 -4.41 -15.89
N LEU A 160 -5.22 -5.53 -16.61
CA LEU A 160 -5.09 -5.55 -18.06
C LEU A 160 -6.45 -5.33 -18.73
N HIS A 161 -6.69 -4.12 -19.21
CA HIS A 161 -7.88 -3.78 -20.01
C HIS A 161 -7.67 -4.14 -21.49
N ARG A 162 -8.71 -4.03 -22.30
CA ARG A 162 -8.65 -4.36 -23.73
C ARG A 162 -7.56 -3.64 -24.53
N PRO A 163 -7.23 -2.35 -24.32
CA PRO A 163 -6.11 -1.73 -25.03
C PRO A 163 -4.78 -2.44 -24.73
N GLN A 164 -4.47 -2.73 -23.46
CA GLN A 164 -3.22 -3.44 -23.11
C GLN A 164 -3.23 -4.86 -23.69
N LEU A 165 -4.36 -5.57 -23.60
CA LEU A 165 -4.51 -6.92 -24.17
C LEU A 165 -4.30 -6.92 -25.70
N ALA A 166 -4.80 -5.91 -26.40
CA ALA A 166 -4.60 -5.76 -27.85
C ALA A 166 -3.12 -5.48 -28.20
N GLN A 167 -2.43 -4.65 -27.41
CA GLN A 167 -0.98 -4.41 -27.57
C GLN A 167 -0.18 -5.69 -27.35
N ILE A 168 -0.46 -6.43 -26.26
CA ILE A 168 0.17 -7.70 -25.92
C ILE A 168 -0.04 -8.72 -27.06
N ALA A 169 -1.28 -8.87 -27.52
CA ALA A 169 -1.60 -9.81 -28.60
C ALA A 169 -0.91 -9.45 -29.92
N HIS A 170 -0.83 -8.16 -30.26
CA HIS A 170 -0.10 -7.71 -31.44
C HIS A 170 1.40 -8.01 -31.30
N ALA A 171 2.03 -7.60 -30.20
CA ALA A 171 3.47 -7.78 -29.97
C ALA A 171 3.87 -9.25 -29.96
N ALA A 172 3.11 -10.11 -29.28
CA ALA A 172 3.36 -11.55 -29.23
C ALA A 172 3.30 -12.19 -30.63
N ARG A 173 2.30 -11.83 -31.45
CA ARG A 173 2.17 -12.32 -32.83
C ARG A 173 3.30 -11.84 -33.71
N THR A 174 3.61 -10.54 -33.69
CA THR A 174 4.66 -9.95 -34.53
C THR A 174 6.03 -10.54 -34.22
N LEU A 175 6.31 -10.86 -32.96
CA LEU A 175 7.58 -11.48 -32.56
C LEU A 175 7.62 -12.99 -32.70
N ALA A 176 6.47 -13.66 -32.90
CA ALA A 176 6.30 -15.09 -32.71
C ALA A 176 6.86 -15.55 -31.35
N ALA A 177 6.48 -14.83 -30.28
CA ALA A 177 7.03 -15.00 -28.94
C ALA A 177 6.01 -15.62 -27.97
N HIS A 178 6.49 -16.44 -27.03
CA HIS A 178 5.71 -16.91 -25.89
C HIS A 178 5.49 -15.77 -24.89
N LEU A 179 4.29 -15.68 -24.32
CA LEU A 179 3.95 -14.62 -23.37
C LEU A 179 4.31 -15.04 -21.93
N LEU A 180 5.07 -14.20 -21.24
CA LEU A 180 5.35 -14.31 -19.82
C LEU A 180 4.79 -13.07 -19.10
N ILE A 181 3.79 -13.26 -18.24
CA ILE A 181 3.26 -12.21 -17.37
C ILE A 181 3.92 -12.31 -16.00
N ILE A 182 4.59 -11.23 -15.59
CA ILE A 182 5.15 -11.05 -14.25
C ILE A 182 4.22 -10.12 -13.49
N ILE A 183 3.65 -10.60 -12.39
CA ILE A 183 2.78 -9.82 -11.51
C ILE A 183 3.58 -9.43 -10.26
N PRO A 184 3.87 -8.14 -10.03
CA PRO A 184 4.43 -7.68 -8.76
C PRO A 184 3.44 -7.95 -7.61
N VAL A 185 3.89 -8.57 -6.52
CA VAL A 185 3.03 -8.93 -5.38
C VAL A 185 3.45 -8.31 -4.05
N THR A 186 4.36 -7.33 -4.05
CA THR A 186 4.77 -6.64 -2.83
C THR A 186 4.13 -5.25 -2.73
N GLY A 187 3.20 -5.10 -1.80
CA GLY A 187 2.47 -3.84 -1.57
C GLY A 187 1.40 -3.52 -2.63
N PRO A 188 0.56 -2.51 -2.41
CA PRO A 188 -0.45 -2.11 -3.38
C PRO A 188 0.20 -1.61 -4.68
N GLY A 189 -0.46 -1.87 -5.81
CA GLY A 189 -0.06 -1.35 -7.12
C GLY A 189 -0.19 0.18 -7.20
N PRO A 190 0.27 0.81 -8.29
CA PRO A 190 0.21 2.27 -8.44
C PRO A 190 -1.21 2.86 -8.43
N ASP A 191 -2.23 2.04 -8.68
CA ASP A 191 -3.66 2.35 -8.60
C ASP A 191 -4.26 2.05 -7.20
N GLY A 192 -3.42 1.74 -6.21
CA GLY A 192 -3.84 1.37 -4.87
C GLY A 192 -4.45 -0.04 -4.77
N LEU A 193 -4.42 -0.83 -5.85
CA LEU A 193 -5.02 -2.15 -5.87
C LEU A 193 -4.17 -3.16 -5.08
N PRO A 194 -4.74 -3.93 -4.14
CA PRO A 194 -4.00 -4.95 -3.42
C PRO A 194 -3.43 -6.03 -4.37
N PRO A 195 -2.25 -6.62 -4.08
CA PRO A 195 -1.65 -7.69 -4.88
C PRO A 195 -2.60 -8.82 -5.25
N GLU A 196 -3.43 -9.25 -4.30
CA GLU A 196 -4.35 -10.38 -4.49
C GLU A 196 -5.43 -10.05 -5.51
N ALA A 197 -5.89 -8.80 -5.49
CA ALA A 197 -6.85 -8.28 -6.43
C ALA A 197 -6.25 -8.16 -7.84
N LEU A 198 -5.00 -7.66 -7.92
CA LEU A 198 -4.26 -7.59 -9.18
C LEU A 198 -4.06 -8.98 -9.79
N VAL A 199 -3.62 -9.96 -9.00
CA VAL A 199 -3.49 -11.36 -9.44
C VAL A 199 -4.82 -11.87 -10.00
N ARG A 200 -5.94 -11.72 -9.27
CA ARG A 200 -7.25 -12.17 -9.77
C ARG A 200 -7.67 -11.43 -11.04
N ALA A 201 -7.45 -10.13 -11.14
CA ALA A 201 -7.78 -9.34 -12.32
C ALA A 201 -6.97 -9.77 -13.55
N VAL A 202 -5.67 -10.04 -13.40
CA VAL A 202 -4.82 -10.56 -14.48
C VAL A 202 -5.27 -11.96 -14.92
N PHE A 203 -5.58 -12.84 -13.96
CA PHE A 203 -6.13 -14.17 -14.28
C PHE A 203 -7.50 -14.09 -14.96
N ALA A 204 -8.36 -13.15 -14.57
CA ALA A 204 -9.64 -12.92 -15.22
C ALA A 204 -9.52 -12.45 -16.68
N ALA A 205 -8.36 -11.91 -17.06
CA ALA A 205 -8.04 -11.54 -18.44
C ALA A 205 -7.40 -12.69 -19.26
N ARG A 206 -7.08 -13.84 -18.65
CA ARG A 206 -6.29 -14.92 -19.27
C ARG A 206 -6.83 -15.39 -20.61
N ASP A 207 -8.15 -15.59 -20.73
CA ASP A 207 -8.79 -16.07 -21.95
C ASP A 207 -8.80 -15.04 -23.09
N ARG A 208 -8.35 -13.81 -22.80
CA ARG A 208 -8.19 -12.72 -23.78
C ARG A 208 -6.73 -12.49 -24.16
N MET A 209 -5.80 -13.24 -23.59
CA MET A 209 -4.38 -13.21 -23.92
C MET A 209 -4.01 -14.39 -24.84
N PRO A 210 -2.92 -14.28 -25.61
CA PRO A 210 -2.21 -15.46 -26.12
C PRO A 210 -1.86 -16.44 -24.98
N PRO A 211 -1.59 -17.73 -25.27
CA PRO A 211 -1.10 -18.67 -24.27
C PRO A 211 0.06 -18.07 -23.48
N ALA A 212 -0.10 -17.98 -22.17
CA ALA A 212 0.80 -17.26 -21.28
C ALA A 212 1.24 -18.11 -20.09
N THR A 213 2.51 -17.97 -19.73
CA THR A 213 3.01 -18.35 -18.41
C THR A 213 2.82 -17.14 -17.48
N ILE A 214 2.18 -17.33 -16.33
CA ILE A 214 1.89 -16.26 -15.37
C ILE A 214 2.61 -16.57 -14.05
N VAL A 215 3.39 -15.61 -13.56
CA VAL A 215 4.18 -15.74 -12.33
C VAL A 215 3.97 -14.53 -11.42
N ALA A 216 3.96 -14.78 -10.12
CA ALA A 216 3.96 -13.73 -9.11
C ALA A 216 5.40 -13.51 -8.64
N VAL A 217 5.84 -12.26 -8.55
CA VAL A 217 7.20 -11.93 -8.17
C VAL A 217 7.17 -10.82 -7.10
N PRO A 218 7.91 -10.96 -6.00
CA PRO A 218 7.94 -9.98 -4.92
C PRO A 218 8.77 -8.75 -5.33
N LEU A 219 8.32 -8.01 -6.33
CA LEU A 219 8.91 -6.74 -6.76
C LEU A 219 8.20 -5.61 -6.02
N MET A 220 8.96 -4.86 -5.20
CA MET A 220 8.46 -3.65 -4.55
C MET A 220 9.00 -2.40 -5.24
N PRO A 221 8.16 -1.40 -5.54
CA PRO A 221 8.64 -0.10 -6.01
C PRO A 221 9.51 0.58 -4.94
N ARG A 222 10.57 1.26 -5.38
CA ARG A 222 11.40 2.16 -4.57
C ARG A 222 11.14 3.61 -4.97
N SER A 223 11.71 4.56 -4.24
CA SER A 223 11.55 6.00 -4.51
C SER A 223 12.29 6.51 -5.77
N ASP A 224 12.97 5.63 -6.52
CA ASP A 224 13.77 5.97 -7.70
C ASP A 224 13.29 5.15 -8.90
N GLU A 225 12.52 5.80 -9.78
CA GLU A 225 11.90 5.20 -10.97
C GLU A 225 12.91 4.54 -11.90
N MET A 226 14.10 5.14 -12.06
CA MET A 226 15.14 4.60 -12.93
C MET A 226 15.71 3.30 -12.35
N ARG A 227 15.97 3.27 -11.05
CA ARG A 227 16.44 2.05 -10.37
C ARG A 227 15.38 0.95 -10.42
N ASP A 228 14.13 1.30 -10.22
CA ASP A 228 13.02 0.35 -10.32
C ASP A 228 12.91 -0.25 -11.71
N ALA A 229 13.01 0.59 -12.75
CA ALA A 229 13.02 0.15 -14.13
C ALA A 229 14.18 -0.84 -14.40
N LEU A 230 15.40 -0.50 -13.97
CA LEU A 230 16.56 -1.39 -14.14
C LEU A 230 16.42 -2.71 -13.36
N LEU A 231 15.88 -2.67 -12.14
CA LEU A 231 15.65 -3.87 -11.34
C LEU A 231 14.58 -4.77 -11.98
N ARG A 232 13.45 -4.18 -12.40
CA ARG A 232 12.38 -4.87 -13.12
C ARG A 232 12.93 -5.57 -14.37
N ALA A 233 13.77 -4.89 -15.14
CA ALA A 233 14.44 -5.46 -16.30
C ALA A 233 15.39 -6.61 -15.94
N ARG A 234 16.16 -6.47 -14.86
CA ARG A 234 17.06 -7.52 -14.37
C ARG A 234 16.29 -8.78 -13.98
N VAL A 235 15.22 -8.60 -13.20
CA VAL A 235 14.35 -9.69 -12.76
C VAL A 235 13.66 -10.33 -13.97
N ALA A 236 13.07 -9.55 -14.87
CA ALA A 236 12.49 -10.09 -16.10
C ALA A 236 13.49 -10.95 -16.89
N THR A 237 14.73 -10.48 -17.05
CA THR A 237 15.82 -11.24 -17.70
C THR A 237 16.13 -12.53 -16.95
N ALA A 238 16.19 -12.49 -15.61
CA ALA A 238 16.43 -13.67 -14.78
C ALA A 238 15.35 -14.74 -15.02
N TYR A 239 14.08 -14.34 -15.25
CA TYR A 239 12.97 -15.23 -15.58
C TYR A 239 12.90 -15.66 -17.05
N GLY A 240 13.89 -15.27 -17.88
CA GLY A 240 13.99 -15.70 -19.28
C GLY A 240 13.31 -14.77 -20.30
N VAL A 241 12.89 -13.57 -19.89
CA VAL A 241 12.35 -12.56 -20.82
C VAL A 241 13.44 -12.13 -21.81
N THR A 242 13.09 -12.08 -23.10
CA THR A 242 13.98 -11.63 -24.19
C THR A 242 13.58 -10.25 -24.74
N HIS A 243 12.29 -9.96 -24.71
CA HIS A 243 11.70 -8.69 -25.13
C HIS A 243 10.71 -8.27 -24.06
N VAL A 244 10.71 -7.00 -23.65
CA VAL A 244 9.76 -6.50 -22.65
C VAL A 244 8.83 -5.49 -23.30
N LEU A 245 7.53 -5.64 -23.08
CA LEU A 245 6.56 -4.63 -23.45
C LEU A 245 6.56 -3.53 -22.38
N SER A 246 6.94 -2.32 -22.76
CA SER A 246 6.83 -1.15 -21.89
C SER A 246 5.35 -0.80 -21.74
N THR A 247 4.83 -0.95 -20.52
CA THR A 247 3.48 -0.52 -20.10
C THR A 247 3.51 0.83 -19.36
N GLY A 248 4.69 1.47 -19.25
CA GLY A 248 4.99 2.68 -18.48
C GLY A 248 6.46 3.10 -18.65
N ASP A 249 7.05 3.79 -17.66
CA ASP A 249 8.37 4.47 -17.72
C ASP A 249 9.48 3.66 -18.42
N MET A 250 10.32 4.39 -19.16
CA MET A 250 11.28 3.81 -20.10
C MET A 250 12.27 2.85 -19.41
N LEU A 251 12.21 1.58 -19.80
CA LEU A 251 13.20 0.55 -19.45
C LEU A 251 14.48 0.67 -20.31
N SER A 252 15.03 1.88 -20.50
CA SER A 252 16.22 2.06 -21.34
C SER A 252 17.50 1.59 -20.63
N GLY A 253 18.33 0.78 -21.31
CA GLY A 253 19.72 0.52 -20.89
C GLY A 253 20.00 -0.80 -20.17
N ALA A 254 19.00 -1.67 -19.95
CA ALA A 254 19.18 -2.93 -19.21
C ALA A 254 19.53 -4.17 -20.08
N GLY A 255 19.87 -3.98 -21.36
CA GLY A 255 20.18 -5.10 -22.30
C GLY A 255 18.95 -5.87 -22.82
N LEU A 256 17.76 -5.63 -22.26
CA LEU A 256 16.49 -6.11 -22.80
C LEU A 256 16.05 -5.29 -24.02
N ARG A 257 15.45 -5.97 -25.00
CA ARG A 257 14.80 -5.30 -26.12
C ARG A 257 13.44 -4.78 -25.67
N VAL A 258 13.36 -3.47 -25.46
CA VAL A 258 12.12 -2.80 -25.08
C VAL A 258 11.26 -2.56 -26.31
N LEU A 259 10.01 -3.03 -26.25
CA LEU A 259 8.98 -2.67 -27.21
C LEU A 259 8.17 -1.53 -26.61
N VAL A 260 8.21 -0.37 -27.26
CA VAL A 260 7.33 0.75 -26.96
C VAL A 260 6.13 0.63 -27.89
N PRO A 261 4.94 0.24 -27.39
CA PRO A 261 3.78 0.09 -28.25
C PRO A 261 3.31 1.47 -28.75
N ARG A 262 2.86 1.51 -30.01
CA ARG A 262 2.13 2.68 -30.53
C ARG A 262 0.83 2.86 -29.73
N GLU A 263 0.37 4.10 -29.67
CA GLU A 263 -0.91 4.43 -29.02
C GLU A 263 -2.07 3.75 -29.76
N LEU A 264 -2.96 3.12 -28.99
CA LEU A 264 -4.18 2.51 -29.52
C LEU A 264 -5.39 3.42 -29.32
N ALA A 265 -6.35 3.32 -30.23
CA ALA A 265 -7.69 3.83 -30.03
C ALA A 265 -8.72 2.76 -30.45
N TYR A 266 -9.91 2.88 -29.88
CA TYR A 266 -11.07 2.09 -30.24
C TYR A 266 -11.74 2.69 -31.48
N ASP A 267 -11.95 1.89 -32.51
CA ASP A 267 -12.61 2.27 -33.75
C ASP A 267 -14.12 2.04 -33.64
N ASN A 268 -14.89 3.13 -33.57
CA ASN A 268 -16.34 3.07 -33.38
C ASN A 268 -17.10 2.45 -34.56
N ARG A 269 -16.46 2.24 -35.72
CA ARG A 269 -17.11 1.66 -36.91
C ARG A 269 -17.39 0.18 -36.77
N ASP A 270 -16.46 -0.57 -36.19
CA ASP A 270 -16.49 -2.04 -36.13
C ASP A 270 -16.07 -2.60 -34.77
N GLY A 271 -15.81 -1.73 -33.80
CA GLY A 271 -15.61 -2.07 -32.41
C GLY A 271 -14.27 -2.75 -32.10
N GLN A 272 -13.22 -2.40 -32.86
CA GLN A 272 -11.88 -2.97 -32.69
C GLN A 272 -10.87 -1.96 -32.17
N TRP A 273 -9.89 -2.43 -31.39
CA TRP A 273 -8.72 -1.66 -30.99
C TRP A 273 -7.67 -1.70 -32.09
N ARG A 274 -7.24 -0.52 -32.58
CA ARG A 274 -6.20 -0.38 -33.61
C ARG A 274 -5.25 0.76 -33.26
N TRP A 275 -4.15 0.87 -34.01
CA TRP A 275 -3.26 2.02 -33.90
C TRP A 275 -4.06 3.29 -34.14
N ARG A 276 -3.88 4.27 -33.25
CA ARG A 276 -4.63 5.51 -33.27
C ARG A 276 -4.57 6.17 -34.64
N ASP A 277 -3.39 6.20 -35.26
CA ASP A 277 -3.18 6.91 -36.51
C ASP A 277 -3.86 6.22 -37.72
N ASP A 278 -4.23 4.94 -37.60
CA ASP A 278 -4.87 4.17 -38.66
C ASP A 278 -6.41 4.36 -38.69
N ILE A 279 -6.97 5.04 -37.68
CA ILE A 279 -8.41 5.31 -37.54
C ILE A 279 -8.67 6.76 -37.94
N PRO A 280 -9.72 7.14 -38.69
CA PRO A 280 -10.07 8.55 -38.90
C PRO A 280 -10.47 9.24 -37.58
N PRO A 281 -10.05 10.50 -37.30
CA PRO A 281 -10.31 11.18 -36.02
C PRO A 281 -11.75 11.11 -35.50
N ARG A 282 -12.74 11.27 -36.39
CA ARG A 282 -14.18 11.19 -36.07
C ARG A 282 -14.65 9.83 -35.53
N ASN A 283 -13.89 8.76 -35.77
CA ASN A 283 -14.22 7.39 -35.37
C ASN A 283 -13.36 6.90 -34.20
N ARG A 284 -12.42 7.73 -33.70
CA ARG A 284 -11.51 7.37 -32.62
C ARG A 284 -12.19 7.56 -31.27
N ARG A 285 -12.10 6.55 -30.41
CA ARG A 285 -12.35 6.67 -28.97
C ARG A 285 -11.10 6.25 -28.21
N LEU A 286 -10.59 7.12 -27.34
CA LEU A 286 -9.39 6.84 -26.55
C LEU A 286 -9.67 5.87 -25.40
N ALA A 287 -8.62 5.23 -24.89
CA ALA A 287 -8.70 4.44 -23.68
C ALA A 287 -9.07 5.31 -22.48
N MET A 288 -9.79 4.71 -21.53
CA MET A 288 -10.12 5.39 -20.29
C MET A 288 -8.86 5.47 -19.43
N THR A 289 -8.68 6.59 -18.75
CA THR A 289 -7.68 6.76 -17.71
C THR A 289 -8.08 5.96 -16.46
N SER A 290 -7.11 5.67 -15.58
CA SER A 290 -7.39 5.02 -14.29
C SER A 290 -8.40 5.82 -13.46
N ALA A 291 -8.30 7.14 -13.47
CA ALA A 291 -9.22 8.03 -12.75
C ALA A 291 -10.67 7.90 -13.26
N GLU A 292 -10.90 7.79 -14.57
CA GLU A 292 -12.23 7.59 -15.13
C GLU A 292 -12.78 6.19 -14.81
N VAL A 293 -11.93 5.16 -14.80
CA VAL A 293 -12.31 3.80 -14.38
C VAL A 293 -12.71 3.80 -12.90
N GLU A 294 -11.92 4.46 -12.05
CA GLU A 294 -12.21 4.60 -10.62
C GLU A 294 -13.49 5.40 -10.35
N ASP A 295 -13.76 6.48 -11.09
CA ASP A 295 -15.02 7.25 -10.95
C ASP A 295 -16.24 6.39 -11.24
N LEU A 296 -16.22 5.60 -12.32
CA LEU A 296 -17.32 4.67 -12.62
C LEU A 296 -17.52 3.65 -11.50
N LEU A 297 -16.43 3.07 -10.97
CA LEU A 297 -16.51 2.11 -9.87
C LEU A 297 -17.02 2.77 -8.57
N ASP A 298 -16.56 3.98 -8.26
CA ASP A 298 -16.97 4.76 -7.08
C ASP A 298 -18.47 5.05 -7.10
N ARG A 299 -19.01 5.45 -8.26
CA ARG A 299 -20.43 5.75 -8.48
C ARG A 299 -21.28 4.49 -8.67
N GLY A 300 -20.64 3.35 -8.93
CA GLY A 300 -21.30 2.07 -9.15
C GLY A 300 -21.87 1.88 -10.56
N PHE A 301 -21.33 2.60 -11.54
CA PHE A 301 -21.61 2.34 -12.95
C PHE A 301 -20.78 1.15 -13.45
N PRO A 302 -21.35 0.31 -14.33
CA PRO A 302 -20.59 -0.79 -14.93
C PRO A 302 -19.45 -0.26 -15.79
N LEU A 303 -18.28 -0.91 -15.70
CA LEU A 303 -17.18 -0.60 -16.62
C LEU A 303 -17.56 -1.03 -18.04
N PRO A 304 -17.35 -0.18 -19.04
CA PRO A 304 -17.89 -0.45 -20.36
C PRO A 304 -17.10 -1.56 -21.07
N GLU A 305 -17.83 -2.48 -21.69
CA GLU A 305 -17.24 -3.68 -22.27
C GLU A 305 -16.27 -3.41 -23.42
N TRP A 306 -16.38 -2.28 -24.12
CA TRP A 306 -15.43 -1.90 -25.18
C TRP A 306 -14.03 -1.60 -24.60
N HIS A 307 -13.95 -1.23 -23.33
CA HIS A 307 -12.70 -0.92 -22.63
C HIS A 307 -12.20 -2.08 -21.77
N THR A 308 -13.07 -2.65 -20.92
CA THR A 308 -12.66 -3.64 -19.91
C THR A 308 -13.33 -4.98 -20.18
N PRO A 309 -12.60 -6.11 -20.18
CA PRO A 309 -13.24 -7.42 -20.28
C PRO A 309 -14.21 -7.64 -19.10
N PRO A 310 -15.41 -8.21 -19.31
CA PRO A 310 -16.40 -8.39 -18.23
C PRO A 310 -15.88 -9.13 -16.99
N ALA A 311 -15.03 -10.16 -17.19
CA ALA A 311 -14.42 -10.90 -16.08
C ALA A 311 -13.46 -10.04 -15.26
N VAL A 312 -12.68 -9.16 -15.91
CA VAL A 312 -11.81 -8.19 -15.23
C VAL A 312 -12.65 -7.16 -14.48
N ALA A 313 -13.68 -6.61 -15.13
CA ALA A 313 -14.59 -5.64 -14.52
C ALA A 313 -15.24 -6.19 -13.24
N LYS A 314 -15.64 -7.47 -13.25
CA LYS A 314 -16.19 -8.16 -12.07
C LYS A 314 -15.20 -8.20 -10.90
N GLU A 315 -13.93 -8.51 -11.16
CA GLU A 315 -12.90 -8.52 -10.11
C GLU A 315 -12.62 -7.10 -9.57
N LEU A 316 -12.58 -6.09 -10.45
CA LEU A 316 -12.40 -4.70 -10.02
C LEU A 316 -13.57 -4.21 -9.17
N SER A 317 -14.81 -4.45 -9.58
CA SER A 317 -16.00 -4.09 -8.79
C SER A 317 -16.10 -4.85 -7.47
N ARG A 318 -15.54 -6.06 -7.37
CA ARG A 318 -15.50 -6.82 -6.11
C ARG A 318 -14.57 -6.18 -5.08
N VAL A 319 -13.43 -5.68 -5.54
CA VAL A 319 -12.37 -5.10 -4.70
C VAL A 319 -12.67 -3.65 -4.37
N ARG A 320 -13.18 -2.91 -5.36
CA ARG A 320 -13.58 -1.51 -5.26
C ARG A 320 -15.08 -1.39 -5.55
N PRO A 321 -15.97 -1.82 -4.62
CA PRO A 321 -17.42 -1.69 -4.77
C PRO A 321 -17.82 -0.20 -4.77
N PRO A 322 -19.07 0.19 -5.07
CA PRO A 322 -19.50 1.59 -4.99
C PRO A 322 -19.23 2.19 -3.59
N ARG A 323 -18.97 3.51 -3.49
CA ARG A 323 -18.60 4.17 -2.21
C ARG A 323 -19.58 3.88 -1.08
N ARG A 324 -20.88 3.90 -1.35
CA ARG A 324 -21.95 3.51 -0.43
C ARG A 324 -21.83 2.10 0.18
N HIS A 325 -21.07 1.21 -0.44
CA HIS A 325 -20.80 -0.16 0.03
C HIS A 325 -19.37 -0.36 0.56
N ARG A 326 -18.56 0.70 0.59
CA ARG A 326 -17.20 0.68 1.16
C ARG A 326 -17.22 1.12 2.60
N GLY A 327 -16.19 0.72 3.34
CA GLY A 327 -15.99 1.23 4.69
C GLY A 327 -15.66 2.70 4.70
N LEU A 328 -16.08 3.37 5.77
CA LEU A 328 -15.87 4.80 5.95
C LEU A 328 -15.58 5.11 7.42
N VAL A 329 -14.56 5.93 7.65
CA VAL A 329 -14.31 6.56 8.95
C VAL A 329 -14.78 8.01 8.90
N VAL A 330 -15.86 8.33 9.61
CA VAL A 330 -16.29 9.71 9.87
C VAL A 330 -15.70 10.15 11.20
N PHE A 331 -14.73 11.04 11.15
CA PHE A 331 -13.91 11.42 12.30
C PHE A 331 -14.19 12.88 12.67
N PHE A 332 -14.85 13.09 13.80
CA PHE A 332 -15.11 14.41 14.34
C PHE A 332 -13.95 14.90 15.21
N THR A 333 -13.58 16.17 15.07
CA THR A 333 -12.56 16.86 15.88
C THR A 333 -13.04 18.25 16.31
N GLY A 334 -12.53 18.78 17.43
CA GLY A 334 -12.97 20.06 18.00
C GLY A 334 -12.95 20.10 19.54
N PHE A 335 -13.11 21.28 20.10
CA PHE A 335 -13.09 21.53 21.55
C PHE A 335 -14.11 20.73 22.36
N SER A 336 -13.83 20.46 23.64
CA SER A 336 -14.87 19.93 24.54
C SER A 336 -16.06 20.91 24.56
N GLY A 337 -17.31 20.43 24.59
CA GLY A 337 -18.48 21.33 24.55
C GLY A 337 -18.85 21.89 23.17
N SER A 338 -18.07 21.63 22.11
CA SER A 338 -18.37 22.10 20.74
C SER A 338 -19.56 21.44 20.05
N GLY A 339 -20.14 20.37 20.63
CA GLY A 339 -21.30 19.67 20.07
C GLY A 339 -20.99 18.37 19.31
N LYS A 340 -19.72 18.00 19.11
CA LYS A 340 -19.29 16.76 18.41
C LYS A 340 -20.10 15.51 18.77
N SER A 341 -20.12 15.11 20.05
CA SER A 341 -20.78 13.88 20.47
C SER A 341 -22.29 13.91 20.24
N THR A 342 -22.91 15.11 20.26
CA THR A 342 -24.34 15.27 19.96
C THR A 342 -24.61 15.07 18.47
N ILE A 343 -23.84 15.75 17.60
CA ILE A 343 -23.97 15.64 16.15
C ILE A 343 -23.64 14.23 15.68
N ALA A 344 -22.53 13.66 16.15
CA ALA A 344 -22.07 12.34 15.77
C ALA A 344 -23.04 11.22 16.20
N ARG A 345 -23.70 11.37 17.34
CA ARG A 345 -24.75 10.44 17.78
C ARG A 345 -26.01 10.56 16.94
N GLY A 346 -26.50 11.78 16.70
CA GLY A 346 -27.65 12.00 15.84
C GLY A 346 -27.42 11.51 14.40
N LEU A 347 -26.22 11.72 13.85
CA LEU A 347 -25.79 11.13 12.58
C LEU A 347 -25.86 9.59 12.62
N ALA A 348 -25.31 8.98 13.67
CA ALA A 348 -25.32 7.53 13.82
C ALA A 348 -26.75 6.97 13.91
N ASP A 349 -27.66 7.67 14.60
CA ASP A 349 -29.05 7.29 14.75
C ASP A 349 -29.79 7.41 13.41
N SER A 350 -29.68 8.54 12.71
CA SER A 350 -30.25 8.73 11.37
C SER A 350 -29.79 7.68 10.35
N LEU A 351 -28.51 7.28 10.40
CA LEU A 351 -27.96 6.25 9.51
C LEU A 351 -28.38 4.82 9.91
N ARG A 352 -28.64 4.57 11.20
CA ARG A 352 -29.20 3.28 11.65
C ARG A 352 -30.66 3.15 11.25
N GLU A 353 -31.42 4.25 11.23
CA GLU A 353 -32.81 4.27 10.80
C GLU A 353 -32.97 3.85 9.33
N SER A 354 -32.01 4.15 8.44
CA SER A 354 -32.07 3.70 7.03
C SER A 354 -31.77 2.20 6.87
N GLY A 355 -31.01 1.60 7.79
CA GLY A 355 -30.61 0.19 7.76
C GLY A 355 -29.59 -0.17 6.66
N GLU A 356 -29.13 0.79 5.86
CA GLU A 356 -28.23 0.54 4.72
C GLU A 356 -26.79 0.24 5.15
N ARG A 357 -26.39 0.68 6.34
CA ARG A 357 -24.99 0.64 6.82
C ARG A 357 -24.91 0.06 8.22
N THR A 358 -23.88 -0.76 8.45
CA THR A 358 -23.49 -1.14 9.81
C THR A 358 -22.66 -0.04 10.44
N ILE A 359 -23.15 0.52 11.55
CA ILE A 359 -22.56 1.70 12.21
C ILE A 359 -21.92 1.33 13.55
N THR A 360 -20.61 1.55 13.68
CA THR A 360 -19.89 1.52 14.97
C THR A 360 -19.68 2.95 15.46
N PHE A 361 -20.23 3.29 16.62
CA PHE A 361 -20.07 4.59 17.25
C PHE A 361 -18.95 4.55 18.29
N LEU A 362 -17.88 5.31 18.08
CA LEU A 362 -16.68 5.38 18.91
C LEU A 362 -16.64 6.72 19.66
N ASP A 363 -17.42 6.81 20.74
CA ASP A 363 -17.41 7.97 21.64
C ASP A 363 -16.10 8.02 22.43
N GLY A 364 -15.50 9.19 22.56
CA GLY A 364 -14.24 9.39 23.30
C GLY A 364 -14.34 8.93 24.75
N ASP A 365 -15.49 9.07 25.40
CA ASP A 365 -15.70 8.62 26.79
C ASP A 365 -15.81 7.08 26.89
N VAL A 366 -16.49 6.45 25.93
CA VAL A 366 -16.62 4.98 25.86
C VAL A 366 -15.26 4.35 25.56
N VAL A 367 -14.55 4.87 24.56
CA VAL A 367 -13.20 4.39 24.20
C VAL A 367 -12.24 4.58 25.37
N ARG A 368 -12.32 5.70 26.10
CA ARG A 368 -11.50 5.90 27.30
C ARG A 368 -11.71 4.84 28.38
N ARG A 369 -12.95 4.38 28.55
CA ARG A 369 -13.27 3.32 29.51
C ARG A 369 -12.81 1.94 29.03
N GLU A 370 -13.08 1.60 27.77
CA GLU A 370 -12.87 0.22 27.28
C GLU A 370 -11.45 -0.03 26.74
N LEU A 371 -10.87 0.92 26.00
CA LEU A 371 -9.63 0.71 25.22
C LEU A 371 -8.44 1.53 25.75
N SER A 372 -8.69 2.55 26.55
CA SER A 372 -7.66 3.50 27.02
C SER A 372 -7.66 3.66 28.54
N ALA A 373 -8.15 2.66 29.27
CA ALA A 373 -8.01 2.61 30.72
C ALA A 373 -6.52 2.75 31.11
N GLY A 374 -6.24 3.64 32.07
CA GLY A 374 -4.88 3.94 32.54
C GLY A 374 -4.13 5.03 31.76
N LEU A 375 -4.63 5.52 30.62
CA LEU A 375 -4.04 6.67 29.94
C LEU A 375 -4.43 7.99 30.61
N GLY A 376 -3.44 8.83 30.88
CA GLY A 376 -3.63 10.17 31.43
C GLY A 376 -4.06 11.21 30.39
N PHE A 377 -3.60 12.44 30.61
CA PHE A 377 -3.87 13.60 29.74
C PHE A 377 -2.60 14.25 29.19
N SER A 378 -1.45 13.58 29.29
CA SER A 378 -0.23 14.04 28.64
C SER A 378 -0.40 14.05 27.11
N ARG A 379 0.44 14.83 26.40
CA ARG A 379 0.47 14.82 24.92
C ARG A 379 0.61 13.39 24.36
N ALA A 380 1.53 12.60 24.92
CA ALA A 380 1.76 11.22 24.51
C ALA A 380 0.56 10.30 24.76
N ASP A 381 -0.13 10.44 25.90
CA ASP A 381 -1.33 9.66 26.20
C ASP A 381 -2.51 10.02 25.29
N ARG A 382 -2.66 11.31 24.96
CA ARG A 382 -3.69 11.79 24.04
C ARG A 382 -3.46 11.30 22.62
N ASP A 383 -2.22 11.42 22.14
CA ASP A 383 -1.81 10.89 20.84
C ASP A 383 -2.05 9.38 20.76
N ARG A 384 -1.62 8.62 21.77
CA ARG A 384 -1.89 7.17 21.85
C ARG A 384 -3.38 6.84 21.86
N ASN A 385 -4.20 7.59 22.60
CA ASN A 385 -5.64 7.39 22.63
C ASN A 385 -6.28 7.64 21.26
N VAL A 386 -5.91 8.73 20.57
CA VAL A 386 -6.41 9.04 19.21
C VAL A 386 -6.00 7.96 18.21
N ARG A 387 -4.74 7.50 18.27
CA ARG A 387 -4.25 6.39 17.43
C ARG A 387 -5.00 5.08 17.69
N ARG A 388 -5.31 4.75 18.95
CA ARG A 388 -6.13 3.56 19.28
C ARG A 388 -7.54 3.65 18.70
N ILE A 389 -8.20 4.81 18.83
CA ILE A 389 -9.51 5.06 18.21
C ILE A 389 -9.40 4.88 16.69
N GLY A 390 -8.39 5.49 16.08
CA GLY A 390 -8.18 5.43 14.64
C GLY A 390 -7.93 4.02 14.13
N TRP A 391 -7.13 3.22 14.85
CA TRP A 391 -6.88 1.83 14.50
C TRP A 391 -8.18 1.01 14.51
N VAL A 392 -8.97 1.08 15.59
CA VAL A 392 -10.26 0.37 15.67
C VAL A 392 -11.24 0.84 14.59
N ALA A 393 -11.30 2.16 14.35
CA ALA A 393 -12.12 2.74 13.29
C ALA A 393 -11.74 2.20 11.91
N ALA A 394 -10.44 2.16 11.60
CA ALA A 394 -9.91 1.63 10.34
C ALA A 394 -10.20 0.12 10.19
N GLU A 395 -10.08 -0.68 11.26
CA GLU A 395 -10.44 -2.11 11.22
C GLU A 395 -11.93 -2.33 10.93
N VAL A 396 -12.82 -1.57 11.57
CA VAL A 396 -14.27 -1.61 11.27
C VAL A 396 -14.51 -1.28 9.79
N ALA A 397 -13.85 -0.25 9.29
CA ALA A 397 -14.00 0.20 7.91
C ALA A 397 -13.38 -0.79 6.90
N ARG A 398 -12.28 -1.48 7.23
CA ARG A 398 -11.71 -2.56 6.41
C ARG A 398 -12.76 -3.62 6.05
N HIS A 399 -13.64 -3.91 6.99
CA HIS A 399 -14.75 -4.87 6.84
C HIS A 399 -16.05 -4.23 6.33
N ARG A 400 -15.95 -3.10 5.62
CA ARG A 400 -17.06 -2.35 5.00
C ARG A 400 -18.04 -1.68 5.97
N GLY A 401 -17.74 -1.69 7.27
CA GLY A 401 -18.51 -0.94 8.26
C GLY A 401 -18.29 0.57 8.15
N MET A 402 -19.19 1.36 8.72
CA MET A 402 -18.96 2.79 8.93
C MET A 402 -18.65 3.02 10.42
N SER A 403 -17.49 3.61 10.71
CA SER A 403 -17.15 4.04 12.06
C SER A 403 -17.35 5.54 12.20
N ILE A 404 -18.05 5.97 13.24
CA ILE A 404 -18.22 7.38 13.59
C ILE A 404 -17.49 7.62 14.90
N ALA A 405 -16.39 8.38 14.86
CA ALA A 405 -15.55 8.67 16.01
C ALA A 405 -15.59 10.16 16.36
N CYS A 406 -15.58 10.51 17.65
CA CYS A 406 -15.63 11.91 18.07
C CYS A 406 -14.67 12.30 19.22
N PRO A 407 -13.36 12.02 19.12
CA PRO A 407 -12.39 12.53 20.09
C PRO A 407 -12.16 14.05 19.96
N ILE A 408 -11.38 14.63 20.88
CA ILE A 408 -10.91 16.02 20.74
C ILE A 408 -9.84 16.12 19.64
N ALA A 409 -8.94 15.12 19.55
CA ALA A 409 -7.85 15.03 18.58
C ALA A 409 -7.10 16.36 18.31
N PRO A 410 -6.48 16.95 19.35
CA PRO A 410 -5.94 18.31 19.27
C PRO A 410 -4.72 18.47 18.36
N TYR A 411 -3.99 17.39 18.07
CA TYR A 411 -2.73 17.46 17.31
C TYR A 411 -2.93 16.96 15.87
N ALA A 412 -2.37 17.67 14.89
CA ALA A 412 -2.44 17.37 13.47
C ALA A 412 -1.84 16.01 13.14
N ASP A 413 -0.67 15.68 13.70
CA ASP A 413 0.02 14.40 13.45
C ASP A 413 -0.84 13.19 13.83
N ALA A 414 -1.61 13.30 14.92
CA ALA A 414 -2.49 12.23 15.36
C ALA A 414 -3.66 12.05 14.38
N ARG A 415 -4.26 13.14 13.88
CA ARG A 415 -5.34 13.10 12.88
C ARG A 415 -4.85 12.54 11.54
N ALA A 416 -3.67 12.99 11.09
CA ALA A 416 -3.01 12.48 9.89
C ALA A 416 -2.72 10.98 9.99
N ALA A 417 -2.28 10.50 11.15
CA ALA A 417 -2.08 9.07 11.38
C ALA A 417 -3.38 8.27 11.28
N VAL A 418 -4.51 8.78 11.79
CA VAL A 418 -5.81 8.10 11.63
C VAL A 418 -6.27 8.08 10.17
N ARG A 419 -6.10 9.19 9.45
CA ARG A 419 -6.39 9.27 8.01
C ARG A 419 -5.58 8.23 7.24
N ALA A 420 -4.29 8.09 7.55
CA ALA A 420 -3.41 7.09 6.96
C ALA A 420 -3.87 5.65 7.26
N MET A 421 -4.20 5.34 8.52
CA MET A 421 -4.74 4.03 8.91
C MET A 421 -6.01 3.66 8.13
N ALA A 422 -6.94 4.60 7.95
CA ALA A 422 -8.15 4.37 7.17
C ALA A 422 -7.82 4.10 5.68
N THR A 423 -6.88 4.86 5.12
CA THR A 423 -6.45 4.71 3.72
C THR A 423 -5.76 3.36 3.50
N GLU A 424 -4.86 2.96 4.40
CA GLU A 424 -4.18 1.66 4.40
C GLU A 424 -5.17 0.49 4.57
N ALA A 425 -6.26 0.70 5.31
CA ALA A 425 -7.36 -0.25 5.42
C ALA A 425 -8.24 -0.34 4.16
N GLY A 426 -8.00 0.48 3.13
CA GLY A 426 -8.81 0.55 1.92
C GLY A 426 -10.16 1.25 2.12
N ALA A 427 -10.29 2.05 3.19
CA ALA A 427 -11.51 2.76 3.56
C ALA A 427 -11.46 4.24 3.18
N GLY A 428 -12.64 4.86 3.10
CA GLY A 428 -12.75 6.31 3.07
C GLY A 428 -12.47 6.93 4.44
N PHE A 429 -12.11 8.21 4.43
CA PHE A 429 -11.94 9.03 5.63
C PHE A 429 -12.56 10.40 5.40
N VAL A 430 -13.36 10.87 6.37
CA VAL A 430 -13.98 12.20 6.37
C VAL A 430 -13.72 12.85 7.72
N LEU A 431 -12.91 13.90 7.73
CA LEU A 431 -12.64 14.73 8.89
C LEU A 431 -13.70 15.83 8.99
N VAL A 432 -14.51 15.76 10.05
CA VAL A 432 -15.51 16.77 10.39
C VAL A 432 -14.96 17.66 11.50
N HIS A 433 -14.55 18.88 11.15
CA HIS A 433 -14.11 19.87 12.12
C HIS A 433 -15.31 20.63 12.71
N VAL A 434 -15.59 20.42 13.99
CA VAL A 434 -16.60 21.20 14.71
C VAL A 434 -15.92 22.41 15.35
N ALA A 435 -15.73 23.44 14.52
CA ALA A 435 -15.00 24.68 14.74
C ALA A 435 -15.76 25.71 15.61
N THR A 436 -16.52 25.23 16.60
CA THR A 436 -17.23 26.14 17.52
C THR A 436 -16.21 26.89 18.39
N PRO A 437 -16.27 28.23 18.49
CA PRO A 437 -15.31 29.01 19.24
C PRO A 437 -15.16 28.55 20.70
N LEU A 438 -13.96 28.70 21.26
CA LEU A 438 -13.64 28.24 22.61
C LEU A 438 -14.54 28.91 23.66
N GLU A 439 -14.82 30.20 23.50
CA GLU A 439 -15.66 30.98 24.43
C GLU A 439 -17.09 30.46 24.47
N VAL A 440 -17.61 29.98 23.33
CA VAL A 440 -18.91 29.31 23.24
C VAL A 440 -18.87 27.95 23.91
N CYS A 441 -17.78 27.19 23.71
CA CYS A 441 -17.55 25.90 24.33
C CYS A 441 -17.46 26.00 25.87
N GLU A 442 -16.74 26.99 26.40
CA GLU A 442 -16.62 27.29 27.83
C GLU A 442 -17.97 27.68 28.44
N ARG A 443 -18.77 28.50 27.74
CA ARG A 443 -20.12 28.84 28.18
C ARG A 443 -21.04 27.62 28.26
N ARG A 444 -20.82 26.62 27.39
CA ARG A 444 -21.60 25.37 27.31
C ARG A 444 -21.04 24.25 28.21
N ASP A 445 -20.08 24.50 29.12
CA ASP A 445 -19.29 23.50 29.86
C ASP A 445 -20.09 22.54 30.75
N ARG A 446 -20.84 21.61 30.13
CA ARG A 446 -21.68 20.62 30.82
C ARG A 446 -20.90 19.66 31.71
N LYS A 447 -19.60 19.49 31.44
CA LYS A 447 -18.73 18.57 32.19
C LYS A 447 -17.93 19.28 33.29
N GLY A 448 -18.05 20.61 33.40
CA GLY A 448 -17.27 21.42 34.35
C GLY A 448 -15.75 21.37 34.11
N LEU A 449 -15.30 20.96 32.91
CA LEU A 449 -13.88 20.75 32.64
C LEU A 449 -13.14 22.07 32.47
N TYR A 450 -13.76 23.05 31.81
CA TYR A 450 -13.19 24.38 31.64
C TYR A 450 -13.19 25.14 32.97
N ALA A 451 -14.28 25.07 33.73
CA ALA A 451 -14.35 25.70 35.05
C ALA A 451 -13.23 25.18 35.98
N ARG A 452 -13.02 23.86 36.01
CA ARG A 452 -11.94 23.24 36.81
C ARG A 452 -10.55 23.61 36.30
N ALA A 453 -10.36 23.70 34.98
CA ALA A 453 -9.09 24.12 34.40
C ALA A 453 -8.76 25.58 34.74
N ARG A 454 -9.72 26.50 34.56
CA ARG A 454 -9.58 27.92 34.93
C ARG A 454 -9.33 28.11 36.43
N ALA A 455 -9.84 27.22 37.28
CA ALA A 455 -9.57 27.18 38.72
C ALA A 455 -8.23 26.49 39.10
N GLY A 456 -7.43 26.03 38.13
CA GLY A 456 -6.15 25.35 38.36
C GLY A 456 -6.26 23.91 38.88
N GLN A 457 -7.47 23.34 38.91
CA GLN A 457 -7.78 22.00 39.42
C GLN A 457 -7.64 20.89 38.37
N LEU A 458 -7.49 21.26 37.09
CA LEU A 458 -7.26 20.36 35.96
C LEU A 458 -6.17 20.96 35.08
N ARG A 459 -5.07 20.23 34.87
CA ARG A 459 -3.97 20.67 34.00
C ARG A 459 -4.08 20.03 32.61
N GLY A 460 -3.54 20.73 31.61
CA GLY A 460 -3.49 20.26 30.23
C GLY A 460 -4.84 20.30 29.53
N MET A 461 -5.75 21.21 29.92
CA MET A 461 -7.05 21.34 29.25
C MET A 461 -6.86 21.97 27.86
N THR A 462 -7.39 21.31 26.82
CA THR A 462 -7.29 21.80 25.44
C THR A 462 -7.98 23.15 25.27
N GLY A 463 -7.26 24.12 24.72
CA GLY A 463 -7.70 25.52 24.58
C GLY A 463 -7.42 26.40 25.80
N VAL A 464 -6.97 25.82 26.92
CA VAL A 464 -6.56 26.58 28.13
C VAL A 464 -5.05 26.47 28.34
N ASP A 465 -4.57 25.26 28.65
CA ASP A 465 -3.14 24.99 28.96
C ASP A 465 -2.48 24.02 27.95
N ASP A 466 -3.26 23.42 27.05
CA ASP A 466 -2.79 22.52 25.98
C ASP A 466 -3.34 23.03 24.63
N PRO A 467 -2.55 23.10 23.55
CA PRO A 467 -3.01 23.67 22.29
C PRO A 467 -4.08 22.82 21.60
N TYR A 468 -4.82 23.46 20.71
CA TYR A 468 -5.64 22.82 19.68
C TYR A 468 -5.12 23.29 18.32
N GLU A 469 -4.50 22.38 17.57
CA GLU A 469 -4.02 22.66 16.22
C GLU A 469 -5.21 22.54 15.28
N GLU A 470 -5.76 23.67 14.84
CA GLU A 470 -6.92 23.70 13.95
C GLU A 470 -6.66 22.92 12.64
N PRO A 471 -7.57 22.03 12.22
CA PRO A 471 -7.46 21.33 10.95
C PRO A 471 -7.47 22.28 9.75
N THR A 472 -6.49 22.14 8.85
CA THR A 472 -6.45 22.83 7.55
C THR A 472 -6.88 21.93 6.40
N ASP A 473 -7.10 20.64 6.67
CA ASP A 473 -7.37 19.56 5.72
C ASP A 473 -8.74 18.90 5.96
N ALA A 474 -9.65 19.54 6.69
CA ALA A 474 -10.96 18.97 6.99
C ALA A 474 -11.86 18.93 5.74
N GLU A 475 -12.48 17.77 5.49
CA GLU A 475 -13.49 17.61 4.44
C GLU A 475 -14.76 18.44 4.68
N LEU A 476 -15.11 18.64 5.96
CA LEU A 476 -16.26 19.44 6.36
C LEU A 476 -15.94 20.23 7.63
N THR A 477 -16.29 21.51 7.64
CA THR A 477 -16.14 22.39 8.82
C THR A 477 -17.51 22.96 9.21
N LEU A 478 -17.82 22.91 10.51
CA LEU A 478 -19.09 23.34 11.10
C LEU A 478 -18.85 24.27 12.29
N ASP A 479 -19.48 25.43 12.30
CA ASP A 479 -19.63 26.25 13.51
C ASP A 479 -21.04 26.04 14.09
N THR A 480 -21.11 25.58 15.34
CA THR A 480 -22.40 25.30 16.01
C THR A 480 -22.90 26.47 16.84
N THR A 481 -22.34 27.67 16.66
CA THR A 481 -22.77 28.88 17.38
C THR A 481 -24.26 29.17 17.11
N ASP A 482 -24.65 29.17 15.83
CA ASP A 482 -26.00 29.51 15.37
C ASP A 482 -26.73 28.34 14.68
N LEU A 483 -26.13 27.15 14.62
CA LEU A 483 -26.78 25.96 14.10
C LEU A 483 -27.52 25.19 15.20
N THR A 484 -28.75 24.78 14.90
CA THR A 484 -29.43 23.74 15.67
C THR A 484 -28.74 22.38 15.47
N VAL A 485 -29.00 21.45 16.39
CA VAL A 485 -28.46 20.09 16.29
C VAL A 485 -28.91 19.40 15.01
N THR A 486 -30.18 19.56 14.62
CA THR A 486 -30.75 18.97 13.41
C THR A 486 -30.08 19.53 12.15
N GLU A 487 -29.94 20.85 12.04
CA GLU A 487 -29.25 21.47 10.90
C GLU A 487 -27.80 20.99 10.79
N ALA A 488 -27.09 20.89 11.92
CA ALA A 488 -25.71 20.40 11.92
C ALA A 488 -25.61 18.93 11.48
N ILE A 489 -26.58 18.07 11.85
CA ILE A 489 -26.65 16.68 11.38
C ILE A 489 -26.93 16.65 9.88
N ASP A 490 -27.90 17.44 9.41
CA ASP A 490 -28.30 17.48 8.00
C ASP A 490 -27.16 17.94 7.09
N VAL A 491 -26.32 18.89 7.54
CA VAL A 491 -25.12 19.29 6.78
C VAL A 491 -24.13 18.14 6.62
N VAL A 492 -23.88 17.36 7.69
CA VAL A 492 -22.98 16.19 7.60
C VAL A 492 -23.59 15.12 6.70
N LEU A 493 -24.90 14.86 6.83
CA LEU A 493 -25.59 13.86 6.03
C LEU A 493 -25.60 14.24 4.54
N ALA A 494 -25.86 15.51 4.22
CA ALA A 494 -25.82 16.05 2.86
C ALA A 494 -24.44 15.88 2.23
N TYR A 495 -23.37 16.17 2.97
CA TYR A 495 -22.01 15.93 2.50
C TYR A 495 -21.77 14.45 2.18
N LEU A 496 -22.19 13.53 3.05
CA LEU A 496 -22.03 12.10 2.82
C LEU A 496 -22.84 11.60 1.61
N VAL A 497 -24.01 12.18 1.34
CA VAL A 497 -24.83 11.87 0.15
C VAL A 497 -24.17 12.42 -1.12
N GLU A 498 -23.76 13.70 -1.12
CA GLU A 498 -23.12 14.35 -2.27
C GLU A 498 -21.84 13.63 -2.70
N THR A 499 -21.07 13.14 -1.73
CA THR A 499 -19.82 12.41 -1.98
C THR A 499 -20.00 10.91 -2.22
N GLY A 500 -21.25 10.43 -2.21
CA GLY A 500 -21.64 9.06 -2.58
C GLY A 500 -21.40 7.99 -1.50
N TRP A 501 -21.17 8.39 -0.25
CA TRP A 501 -20.96 7.48 0.88
C TRP A 501 -22.26 6.93 1.47
N VAL A 502 -23.37 7.65 1.28
CA VAL A 502 -24.70 7.31 1.76
C VAL A 502 -25.68 7.52 0.59
N GLU A 503 -26.69 6.67 0.44
CA GLU A 503 -27.71 6.89 -0.58
C GLU A 503 -28.62 8.07 -0.18
N PRO A 504 -29.14 8.85 -1.14
CA PRO A 504 -30.14 9.85 -0.83
C PRO A 504 -31.38 9.17 -0.23
N ASN A 505 -31.82 9.60 0.95
CA ASN A 505 -33.10 9.17 1.49
C ASN A 505 -34.22 9.63 0.54
N MET A 506 -34.85 8.68 -0.16
CA MET A 506 -36.11 8.91 -0.85
C MET A 506 -37.22 9.00 0.21
N LYS A 507 -37.37 10.16 0.86
CA LYS A 507 -38.56 10.45 1.68
C LYS A 507 -39.76 10.72 0.80
#